data_AF-A0A438BTH1-F1
#
_entry.id   AF-A0A438BTH1-F1
#
_cell.length_a   1.000
_cell.length_b   1.000
_cell.length_c   1.000
_cell.angle_alpha   90.00
_cell.angle_beta   90.00
_cell.angle_gamma   90.00
#
_symmetry.space_group_name_H-M   'P 1'
#
loop_
_entity.id
_entity.type
_entity.pdbx_description
1 polymer ?
#
loop_
_entity_poly.entity_id
_entity_poly.type
_entity_poly.pdbx_seq_one_letter_code
_entity_poly.pdbx_strand_id
1 'polypeptide(L)'
;MANEVVPSLTSALQEVDTHVTYRSAIHPSATDDQIVKELYKLMTMSTRVFIVHMLTPLGSQLFTKANEAGMMEEGYVWIQLMG
;
A
#
# COMPACT_ATOMS: atom_id res chain seq x y z
N MET A 1 7.14 -8.96 -16.06
CA MET A 1 8.31 -8.09 -15.92
C MET A 1 8.48 -7.80 -14.44
N ALA A 2 9.71 -7.85 -13.91
CA ALA A 2 9.94 -7.58 -12.50
C ALA A 2 9.45 -6.16 -12.18
N ASN A 3 8.62 -6.01 -11.15
CA ASN A 3 8.19 -4.71 -10.66
C ASN A 3 9.38 -4.04 -9.96
N GLU A 4 10.21 -3.33 -10.73
CA GLU A 4 11.44 -2.66 -10.26
C GLU A 4 11.15 -1.43 -9.38
N VAL A 5 9.92 -0.92 -9.40
CA VAL A 5 9.52 0.26 -8.62
C VAL A 5 9.68 0.01 -7.12
N VAL A 6 9.17 -1.13 -6.63
CA VAL A 6 9.19 -1.42 -5.19
C VAL A 6 10.61 -1.65 -4.65
N PRO A 7 11.48 -2.47 -5.27
CA PRO A 7 12.87 -2.61 -4.85
C PRO A 7 13.66 -1.29 -4.94
N SER A 8 13.48 -0.52 -6.01
CA SER A 8 14.20 0.76 -6.19
C SER A 8 13.79 1.78 -5.13
N LEU A 9 12.49 1.92 -4.89
CA LEU A 9 11.96 2.80 -3.85
C LEU A 9 12.45 2.38 -2.46
N THR A 10 12.44 1.08 -2.16
CA THR A 10 12.93 0.56 -0.88
C THR A 10 14.40 0.91 -0.67
N SER A 11 15.22 0.75 -1.70
CA SER A 11 16.65 1.09 -1.66
C SER A 11 16.86 2.59 -1.44
N ALA A 12 16.14 3.44 -2.18
CA ALA A 12 16.24 4.90 -2.04
C ALA A 12 15.79 5.40 -0.65
N LEU A 13 14.77 4.79 -0.04
CA LEU A 13 14.36 5.13 1.32
C LEU A 13 15.44 4.73 2.34
N GLN A 14 16.06 3.56 2.15
CA GLN A 14 17.14 3.09 3.02
C GLN A 14 18.37 4.01 2.97
N GLU A 15 18.70 4.60 1.82
CA GLU A 15 19.80 5.57 1.68
C GLU A 15 19.60 6.83 2.53
N VAL A 16 18.37 7.18 2.88
CA VAL A 16 18.02 8.32 3.74
C VAL A 16 17.57 7.89 5.14
N ASP A 17 18.05 6.72 5.60
CA ASP A 17 17.75 6.14 6.92
C ASP A 17 16.25 5.97 7.20
N THR A 18 15.47 5.78 6.14
CA THR A 18 14.03 5.52 6.20
C THR A 18 13.76 4.05 5.91
N HIS A 19 13.22 3.32 6.88
CA HIS A 19 12.95 1.91 6.74
C HIS A 19 11.52 1.61 6.30
N VAL A 20 11.39 0.70 5.35
CA VAL A 20 10.09 0.12 4.98
C VAL A 20 9.73 -0.95 6.01
N THR A 21 8.85 -0.60 6.95
CA THR A 21 8.41 -1.49 8.04
C THR A 21 7.69 -2.74 7.54
N TYR A 22 6.91 -2.60 6.47
CA TYR A 22 6.14 -3.71 5.91
C TYR A 22 5.90 -3.54 4.42
N ARG A 23 5.90 -4.68 3.71
CA ARG A 23 5.54 -4.76 2.30
C ARG A 23 4.38 -5.75 2.16
N SER A 24 3.19 -5.22 1.86
CA SER A 24 2.06 -6.05 1.45
C SER A 24 2.11 -6.30 -0.05
N ALA A 25 1.96 -7.55 -0.47
CA ALA A 25 1.81 -7.91 -1.88
C ALA A 25 0.37 -8.36 -2.12
N ILE A 26 -0.38 -7.56 -2.87
CA ILE A 26 -1.76 -7.87 -3.28
C ILE A 26 -1.71 -8.42 -4.70
N HIS A 27 -2.31 -9.59 -4.92
CA HIS A 27 -2.36 -10.21 -6.24
C HIS A 27 -3.26 -9.38 -7.19
N PRO A 28 -2.97 -9.27 -8.50
CA PRO A 28 -3.82 -8.54 -9.45
C PRO A 28 -5.28 -9.00 -9.50
N SER A 29 -5.54 -10.26 -9.14
CA SER A 29 -6.88 -10.86 -9.06
C SER A 29 -7.39 -11.01 -7.62
N ALA A 30 -6.88 -10.21 -6.69
CA ALA A 30 -7.29 -10.29 -5.30
C ALA A 30 -8.78 -9.96 -5.15
N THR A 31 -9.45 -10.70 -4.27
CA THR A 31 -10.84 -10.38 -3.88
C THR A 31 -10.87 -9.27 -2.84
N ASP A 32 -12.03 -8.64 -2.67
CA ASP A 32 -12.28 -7.67 -1.61
C ASP A 32 -11.84 -8.17 -0.23
N ASP A 33 -12.16 -9.43 0.12
CA ASP A 33 -11.76 -10.03 1.39
C ASP A 33 -10.24 -10.12 1.57
N GLN A 34 -9.51 -10.41 0.48
CA GLN A 34 -8.05 -10.46 0.49
C GLN A 34 -7.45 -9.06 0.65
N ILE A 35 -8.03 -8.06 -0.02
CA ILE A 35 -7.64 -6.65 0.11
C ILE A 35 -7.85 -6.17 1.55
N VAL A 36 -9.04 -6.41 2.10
CA VAL A 36 -9.41 -6.03 3.47
C VAL A 36 -8.50 -6.71 4.50
N LYS A 37 -8.16 -7.99 4.29
CA LYS A 37 -7.22 -8.70 5.16
C LYS A 37 -5.84 -8.04 5.20
N GLU A 38 -5.33 -7.57 4.07
CA GLU A 38 -4.05 -6.85 4.03
C GLU A 38 -4.15 -5.46 4.67
N LEU A 39 -5.25 -4.74 4.43
CA LEU A 39 -5.52 -3.44 5.06
C LEU A 39 -5.56 -3.56 6.59
N TYR A 40 -6.18 -4.61 7.15
CA TYR A 40 -6.18 -4.82 8.60
C TYR A 40 -4.79 -5.05 9.19
N LYS A 41 -3.89 -5.72 8.46
CA LYS A 41 -2.48 -5.85 8.92
C LYS A 41 -1.77 -4.50 8.93
N LEU A 42 -2.05 -3.66 7.94
CA LEU A 42 -1.48 -2.32 7.86
C LEU A 42 -2.04 -1.40 8.96
N MET A 43 -3.32 -1.52 9.27
CA MET A 43 -4.00 -0.73 10.31
C MET A 43 -3.42 -0.96 11.71
N THR A 44 -2.90 -2.15 12.00
CA THR A 44 -2.31 -2.45 13.32
C THR A 44 -0.87 -1.92 13.48
N MET A 45 -0.29 -1.35 12.43
CA MET A 45 1.06 -0.80 12.46
C MET A 45 1.05 0.68 12.89
N SER A 46 2.11 1.11 13.57
CA SER A 46 2.27 2.52 13.97
C SER A 46 2.56 3.46 12.79
N THR A 47 3.06 2.93 11.68
CA THR A 47 3.36 3.69 10.46
C THR A 47 2.07 3.98 9.69
N ARG A 48 1.83 5.26 9.37
CA ARG A 48 0.60 5.70 8.69
C ARG A 48 0.84 6.31 7.30
N VAL A 49 2.01 6.06 6.71
CA VAL A 49 2.33 6.43 5.32
C VAL A 49 2.36 5.16 4.47
N PHE A 50 1.51 5.12 3.45
CA PHE A 50 1.36 3.99 2.54
C PHE A 50 1.73 4.43 1.12
N ILE A 51 2.66 3.70 0.49
CA ILE A 51 3.02 3.90 -0.91
C ILE A 51 2.44 2.75 -1.72
N VAL A 52 1.57 3.07 -2.68
CA VAL A 52 0.80 2.10 -3.45
C VAL A 52 1.26 2.15 -4.90
N HIS A 53 1.63 0.99 -5.45
CA HIS A 53 1.92 0.82 -6.88
C HIS A 53 1.11 -0.36 -7.42
N MET A 54 0.00 -0.04 -8.11
CA MET A 54 -0.98 -1.00 -8.61
C MET A 54 -1.68 -0.44 -9.86
N LEU A 55 -2.21 -1.34 -10.69
CA LEU A 55 -3.09 -0.99 -11.81
C LEU A 55 -4.36 -0.28 -11.32
N THR A 56 -4.85 0.69 -12.08
CA THR A 56 -6.00 1.55 -11.72
C THR A 56 -7.24 0.78 -11.23
N PRO A 57 -7.68 -0.33 -11.87
CA PRO A 57 -8.88 -1.04 -11.39
C PRO A 57 -8.72 -1.62 -9.98
N LEU A 58 -7.55 -2.23 -9.69
CA LEU A 58 -7.25 -2.80 -8.38
C LEU A 58 -6.98 -1.69 -7.35
N GLY A 59 -6.27 -0.64 -7.75
CA GLY A 59 -6.04 0.53 -6.89
C GLY A 59 -7.35 1.19 -6.46
N SER A 60 -8.31 1.35 -7.38
CA SER A 60 -9.63 1.88 -7.04
C SER A 60 -10.36 1.00 -6.02
N GLN A 61 -10.30 -0.32 -6.17
CA GLN A 61 -10.90 -1.25 -5.19
C GLN A 61 -10.21 -1.13 -3.83
N LEU A 62 -8.87 -1.10 -3.80
CA LEU A 62 -8.08 -0.90 -2.59
C LEU A 62 -8.49 0.38 -1.85
N PHE A 63 -8.55 1.52 -2.54
CA PHE A 63 -8.89 2.80 -1.89
C PHE A 63 -10.34 2.84 -1.41
N THR A 64 -11.28 2.22 -2.13
CA THR A 64 -12.65 2.06 -1.64
C THR A 64 -12.67 1.28 -0.33
N LYS A 65 -11.96 0.15 -0.24
CA LYS A 65 -11.88 -0.64 1.00
C LYS A 65 -11.13 0.06 2.12
N ALA A 66 -10.07 0.77 1.80
CA ALA A 66 -9.34 1.59 2.78
C ALA A 66 -10.24 2.69 3.36
N ASN A 67 -11.07 3.33 2.53
CA ASN A 67 -12.04 4.32 2.98
C ASN A 67 -13.13 3.71 3.86
N GLU A 68 -13.70 2.57 3.47
CA GLU A 68 -14.66 1.82 4.30
C GLU A 68 -14.08 1.42 5.67
N ALA A 69 -12.77 1.17 5.74
CA ALA A 69 -12.05 0.84 6.97
C ALA A 69 -11.59 2.07 7.79
N GLY A 70 -11.93 3.30 7.38
CA GLY A 70 -11.50 4.53 8.06
C GLY A 70 -10.02 4.89 7.86
N MET A 71 -9.31 4.19 6.97
CA MET A 71 -7.88 4.43 6.72
C MET A 71 -7.63 5.61 5.77
N MET A 72 -8.67 6.35 5.34
CA MET A 72 -8.55 7.58 4.56
C MET A 72 -8.81 8.84 5.42
N GLU A 73 -9.03 8.67 6.72
CA GLU A 73 -9.22 9.76 7.67
C GLU A 73 -7.91 10.47 8.02
N GLU A 74 -8.02 11.55 8.81
CA GLU A 74 -6.85 12.28 9.32
C GLU A 74 -5.90 11.33 10.05
N GLY A 75 -4.60 11.49 9.76
CA GLY A 75 -3.54 10.66 10.31
C GLY A 75 -3.03 9.60 9.33
N TYR A 76 -3.72 9.33 8.22
CA TYR A 76 -3.27 8.44 7.14
C TYR A 76 -2.77 9.24 5.93
N VAL A 77 -1.67 8.78 5.33
CA VAL A 77 -1.10 9.34 4.10
C VAL A 77 -1.00 8.25 3.05
N TRP A 78 -1.59 8.49 1.88
CA TRP A 78 -1.55 7.58 0.74
C TRP A 78 -0.84 8.23 -0.43
N ILE A 79 0.20 7.58 -0.95
CA ILE A 79 0.95 8.00 -2.13
C ILE A 79 0.69 6.96 -3.23
N GLN A 80 -0.16 7.30 -4.19
CA GLN A 80 -0.37 6.47 -5.38
C GLN A 80 0.72 6.77 -6.41
N LEU A 81 1.49 5.75 -6.74
CA LEU A 81 2.37 5.74 -7.90
C LEU A 81 1.59 5.19 -9.09
N MET A 82 1.68 5.85 -10.24
CA MET A 82 1.04 5.36 -11.45
C MET A 82 1.55 3.94 -11.77
N GLY A 83 0.63 3.06 -12.17
CA GLY A 83 0.88 1.68 -12.55
C GLY A 83 0.07 1.31 -13.79
#